data_AF-A0A7S1ADQ8-F1
#
_entry.id   AF-A0A7S1ADQ8-F1
#
_cell.length_a   1.000
_cell.length_b   1.000
_cell.length_c   1.000
_cell.angle_alpha   90.00
_cell.angle_beta   90.00
_cell.angle_gamma   90.00
#
_symmetry.space_group_name_H-M   'P 1'
#
loop_
_entity.id
_entity.type
_entity.pdbx_description
1 polymer ?
#
loop_
_entity_poly.entity_id
_entity_poly.type
_entity_poly.pdbx_seq_one_letter_code
_entity_poly.pdbx_strand_id
1 'polypeptide(L)'
;SNYHVPYEDLELVTCSSPQQRTVHPPEGSGGDVGTQPSEAASVENPNCSVNVDASMLQLASDMFRAEVASFYGLVADLSEATAAGVDTFPFGALAEGLAAPGSSSLCLTSSSLRRVSSGLEPRAAGRAVFFRVDAVGIEHPFRGPTSGKQWPHDAFPWRPTAEAASSLVRWCTRRVVRVPAASMHQLLQQREVCAEDIGVDVSWPSGALLVALPETEEPVPLGIVVVGLLHEGHFSCSTRVAVNRFFLSLLCTHPF
;
A
#
# COMPACT_ATOMS: atom_id res chain seq x y z
N SER A 1 13.16 -17.70 24.39
CA SER A 1 14.02 -16.58 24.85
C SER A 1 13.60 -15.35 24.06
N ASN A 2 12.67 -14.55 24.60
CA ASN A 2 12.05 -13.44 23.88
C ASN A 2 13.01 -12.25 23.83
N TYR A 3 13.65 -12.05 22.68
CA TYR A 3 14.36 -10.81 22.39
C TYR A 3 13.32 -9.73 22.06
N HIS A 4 13.03 -8.90 23.05
CA HIS A 4 12.37 -7.62 22.83
C HIS A 4 13.41 -6.69 22.19
N VAL A 5 13.35 -6.54 20.87
CA VAL A 5 14.17 -5.54 20.17
C VAL A 5 13.43 -4.19 20.27
N PRO A 6 14.04 -3.15 20.87
CA PRO A 6 13.46 -1.81 20.87
C PRO A 6 13.44 -1.27 19.43
N TYR A 7 12.28 -0.73 19.03
CA TYR A 7 11.94 -0.32 17.67
C TYR A 7 12.61 1.02 17.25
N GLU A 8 13.85 1.29 17.69
CA GLU A 8 14.46 2.62 17.58
C GLU A 8 15.31 2.86 16.32
N ASP A 9 15.74 1.85 15.57
CA ASP A 9 16.61 2.06 14.41
C ASP A 9 16.06 1.43 13.11
N LEU A 10 15.11 2.11 12.47
CA LEU A 10 14.84 1.93 11.04
C LEU A 10 15.60 3.01 10.28
N GLU A 11 16.83 2.69 9.84
CA GLU A 11 17.61 3.59 8.98
C GLU A 11 16.85 3.92 7.69
N LEU A 12 16.80 5.22 7.40
CA LEU A 12 16.10 5.84 6.28
C LEU A 12 16.79 5.50 4.95
N VAL A 13 16.21 4.59 4.17
CA VAL A 13 16.47 4.54 2.73
C VAL A 13 15.73 5.70 2.08
N THR A 14 16.47 6.75 1.74
CA THR A 14 15.93 7.91 1.02
C THR A 14 15.66 7.53 -0.44
N CYS A 15 14.40 7.52 -0.87
CA CYS A 15 14.06 7.44 -2.27
C CYS A 15 14.38 8.78 -2.94
N SER A 16 15.45 8.82 -3.74
CA SER A 16 15.73 9.96 -4.62
C SER A 16 14.59 10.11 -5.63
N SER A 17 13.96 11.28 -5.64
CA SER A 17 12.94 11.64 -6.64
C SER A 17 13.50 11.43 -8.06
N PRO A 18 12.72 10.86 -8.99
CA PRO A 18 13.14 10.77 -10.39
C PRO A 18 13.31 12.19 -10.94
N GLN A 19 14.54 12.55 -11.30
CA GLN A 19 14.82 13.77 -12.06
C GLN A 19 14.03 13.69 -13.36
N GLN A 20 13.15 14.68 -13.59
CA GLN A 20 12.48 14.86 -14.87
C GLN A 20 13.56 15.10 -15.93
N ARG A 21 13.80 14.09 -16.75
CA ARG A 21 14.73 14.16 -17.87
C ARG A 21 13.99 14.85 -19.01
N THR A 22 14.26 16.13 -19.20
CA THR A 22 13.82 16.89 -20.37
C THR A 22 14.49 16.27 -21.61
N VAL A 23 13.68 15.61 -22.45
CA VAL A 23 14.13 15.09 -23.73
C VAL A 23 14.06 16.24 -24.74
N HIS A 24 15.21 16.73 -25.19
CA HIS A 24 15.28 17.63 -26.33
C HIS A 24 14.91 16.87 -27.62
N PRO A 25 14.03 17.41 -28.46
CA PRO A 25 13.79 16.83 -29.79
C PRO A 25 14.99 17.08 -30.71
N PRO A 26 15.28 16.16 -31.65
CA PRO A 26 16.35 16.35 -32.63
C PRO A 26 15.95 17.40 -33.67
N GLU A 27 16.91 18.28 -33.98
CA GLU A 27 16.82 19.27 -35.03
C GLU A 27 16.74 18.61 -36.42
N GLY A 28 15.70 18.96 -37.18
CA GLY A 28 15.53 18.59 -38.58
C GLY A 28 15.19 19.84 -39.40
N SER A 29 16.02 20.12 -40.40
CA SER A 29 16.04 21.33 -41.21
C SER A 29 14.89 21.46 -42.22
N GLY A 30 14.49 22.71 -42.47
CA GLY A 30 14.07 23.20 -43.78
C GLY A 30 12.59 23.54 -43.95
N GLY A 31 12.28 24.82 -44.19
CA GLY A 31 10.97 25.26 -44.67
C GLY A 31 10.63 26.71 -44.36
N ASP A 32 11.10 27.61 -45.22
CA ASP A 32 10.85 29.05 -45.23
C ASP A 32 9.40 29.36 -45.64
N VAL A 33 8.54 29.87 -44.74
CA VAL A 33 7.30 30.64 -45.05
C VAL A 33 6.86 31.49 -43.85
N GLY A 34 6.82 32.81 -44.04
CA GLY A 34 5.70 33.66 -43.63
C GLY A 34 5.60 34.08 -42.16
N THR A 35 6.27 35.17 -41.83
CA THR A 35 6.08 35.98 -40.62
C THR A 35 4.66 36.56 -40.54
N GLN A 36 3.91 36.19 -39.50
CA GLN A 36 2.85 37.04 -38.92
C GLN A 36 3.11 37.20 -37.41
N PRO A 37 3.16 38.43 -36.87
CA PRO A 37 3.25 38.65 -35.44
C PRO A 37 1.86 38.46 -34.82
N SER A 38 1.64 37.31 -34.18
CA SER A 38 0.51 37.11 -33.28
C SER A 38 0.91 37.58 -31.89
N GLU A 39 0.22 38.60 -31.39
CA GLU A 39 0.33 39.10 -30.01
C GLU A 39 0.12 37.95 -29.03
N ALA A 40 1.18 37.56 -28.33
CA ALA A 40 1.13 36.67 -27.20
C ALA A 40 0.45 37.41 -26.03
N ALA A 41 -0.86 37.24 -25.91
CA ALA A 41 -1.56 37.54 -24.67
C ALA A 41 -1.05 36.54 -23.60
N SER A 42 -0.18 37.03 -22.73
CA SER A 42 0.18 36.35 -21.48
C SER A 42 -1.09 36.18 -20.66
N VAL A 43 -1.69 35.00 -20.72
CA VAL A 43 -2.69 34.57 -19.75
C VAL A 43 -1.93 34.30 -18.45
N GLU A 44 -1.83 35.34 -17.61
CA GLU A 44 -1.48 35.18 -16.21
C GLU A 44 -2.50 34.23 -15.59
N ASN A 45 -2.10 32.98 -15.37
CA ASN A 45 -2.89 32.03 -14.59
C ASN A 45 -3.03 32.61 -13.18
N PRO A 46 -4.24 33.04 -12.76
CA PRO A 46 -4.41 33.62 -11.45
C PRO A 46 -4.34 32.50 -10.42
N ASN A 47 -3.28 32.52 -9.61
CA ASN A 47 -3.23 31.96 -8.26
C ASN A 47 -3.95 30.61 -8.07
N CYS A 48 -3.30 29.52 -8.48
CA CYS A 48 -3.45 28.26 -7.74
C CYS A 48 -2.53 28.35 -6.50
N SER A 49 -2.82 29.27 -5.59
CA SER A 49 -2.23 29.23 -4.26
C SER A 49 -2.91 28.09 -3.52
N VAL A 50 -2.37 26.88 -3.69
CA VAL A 50 -2.69 25.78 -2.78
C VAL A 50 -2.23 26.27 -1.42
N ASN A 51 -3.19 26.65 -0.58
CA ASN A 51 -2.94 26.98 0.80
C ASN A 51 -2.56 25.67 1.48
N VAL A 52 -1.27 25.34 1.42
CA VAL A 52 -0.69 24.19 2.12
C VAL A 52 -0.62 24.63 3.58
N ASP A 53 -1.78 24.70 4.22
CA ASP A 53 -1.83 24.52 5.67
C ASP A 53 -1.19 23.16 5.88
N ALA A 54 0.08 23.17 6.29
CA ALA A 54 0.89 22.00 6.52
C ALA A 54 0.30 21.30 7.76
N SER A 55 -0.84 20.64 7.54
CA SER A 55 -1.52 19.86 8.56
C SER A 55 -0.52 18.79 8.97
N MET A 56 -0.01 18.95 10.19
CA MET A 56 0.84 17.99 10.86
C MET A 56 0.21 16.60 10.72
N LEU A 57 1.02 15.54 10.71
CA LEU A 57 0.51 14.17 10.78
C LEU A 57 -0.31 14.00 12.06
N GLN A 58 -1.62 14.17 11.96
CA GLN A 58 -2.54 14.05 13.09
C GLN A 58 -2.74 12.59 13.41
N LEU A 59 -2.94 12.27 14.69
CA LEU A 59 -3.33 10.92 15.06
C LEU A 59 -4.62 10.55 14.32
N ALA A 60 -4.67 9.32 13.83
CA ALA A 60 -5.84 8.85 13.11
C ALA A 60 -7.08 8.95 14.01
N SER A 61 -8.18 9.46 13.45
CA SER A 61 -9.46 9.51 14.16
C SER A 61 -9.89 8.13 14.69
N ASP A 62 -10.64 8.12 15.78
CA ASP A 62 -11.15 6.87 16.37
C ASP A 62 -12.02 6.08 15.39
N MET A 63 -12.72 6.79 14.49
CA MET A 63 -13.48 6.19 13.40
C MET A 63 -12.58 5.38 12.45
N PHE A 64 -11.51 5.98 11.91
CA PHE A 64 -10.59 5.27 11.02
C PHE A 64 -9.87 4.13 11.73
N ARG A 65 -9.48 4.32 12.99
CA ARG A 65 -8.90 3.26 13.82
C ARG A 65 -9.85 2.08 13.96
N ALA A 66 -11.11 2.32 14.32
CA ALA A 66 -12.11 1.27 14.47
C ALA A 66 -12.39 0.54 13.16
N GLU A 67 -12.45 1.26 12.03
CA GLU A 67 -12.64 0.66 10.70
C GLU A 67 -11.49 -0.30 10.35
N VAL A 68 -10.23 0.14 10.41
CA VAL A 68 -9.09 -0.72 10.06
C VAL A 68 -8.91 -1.85 11.07
N ALA A 69 -9.16 -1.59 12.36
CA ALA A 69 -9.09 -2.59 13.41
C ALA A 69 -10.11 -3.71 13.17
N SER A 70 -11.36 -3.36 12.88
CA SER A 70 -12.42 -4.33 12.61
C SER A 70 -12.14 -5.14 11.34
N PHE A 71 -11.67 -4.47 10.28
CA PHE A 71 -11.44 -5.09 8.97
C PHE A 71 -10.27 -6.09 9.00
N TYR A 72 -9.14 -5.72 9.60
CA TYR A 72 -7.92 -6.54 9.66
C TYR A 72 -7.77 -7.35 10.95
N GLY A 73 -8.67 -7.14 11.92
CA GLY A 73 -8.57 -7.77 13.23
C GLY A 73 -7.31 -7.32 13.98
N LEU A 74 -7.03 -6.00 13.98
CA LEU A 74 -5.87 -5.45 14.69
C LEU A 74 -6.19 -5.30 16.17
N VAL A 75 -5.25 -5.71 17.02
CA VAL A 75 -5.43 -5.75 18.47
C VAL A 75 -4.39 -4.87 19.15
N ALA A 76 -4.82 -3.99 20.04
CA ALA A 76 -3.94 -3.10 20.81
C ALA A 76 -3.46 -3.78 22.11
N ASP A 77 -4.31 -4.60 22.72
CA ASP A 77 -4.04 -5.25 24.00
C ASP A 77 -3.07 -6.43 23.83
N LEU A 78 -2.08 -6.51 24.72
CA LEU A 78 -1.03 -7.54 24.66
C LEU A 78 -1.58 -8.94 24.93
N SER A 79 -2.51 -9.08 25.88
CA SER A 79 -3.07 -10.38 26.25
C SER A 79 -3.94 -10.93 25.12
N GLU A 80 -4.80 -10.09 24.54
CA GLU A 80 -5.63 -10.47 23.39
C GLU A 80 -4.81 -10.80 22.15
N ALA A 81 -3.78 -10.00 21.84
CA ALA A 81 -2.88 -10.26 20.71
C ALA A 81 -2.13 -11.59 20.87
N THR A 82 -1.58 -11.82 22.07
CA THR A 82 -0.90 -13.08 22.41
C THR A 82 -1.83 -14.28 22.28
N ALA A 83 -3.07 -14.17 22.78
CA ALA A 83 -4.06 -15.24 22.68
C ALA A 83 -4.44 -15.56 21.22
N ALA A 84 -4.40 -14.56 20.34
CA ALA A 84 -4.64 -14.72 18.92
C ALA A 84 -3.37 -15.11 18.11
N GLY A 85 -2.21 -15.21 18.76
CA GLY A 85 -0.95 -15.55 18.11
C GLY A 85 -0.41 -14.46 17.18
N VAL A 86 -0.69 -13.19 17.49
CA VAL A 86 -0.22 -12.02 16.73
C VAL A 86 0.49 -11.02 17.65
N ASP A 87 1.25 -10.10 17.06
CA ASP A 87 1.86 -8.97 17.75
C ASP A 87 0.84 -7.84 17.97
N THR A 88 1.04 -7.03 19.01
CA THR A 88 0.21 -5.84 19.25
C THR A 88 0.37 -4.80 18.14
N PHE A 89 -0.75 -4.27 17.65
CA PHE A 89 -0.74 -3.19 16.67
C PHE A 89 -0.55 -1.81 17.34
N PRO A 90 0.40 -0.97 16.89
CA PRO A 90 0.74 0.28 17.56
C PRO A 90 -0.21 1.43 17.18
N PHE A 91 -1.47 1.41 17.64
CA PHE A 91 -2.46 2.46 17.33
C PHE A 91 -2.01 3.89 17.73
N GLY A 92 -1.18 4.02 18.77
CA GLY A 92 -0.59 5.31 19.17
C GLY A 92 0.42 5.89 18.17
N ALA A 93 0.85 5.09 17.19
CA ALA A 93 1.69 5.49 16.07
C ALA A 93 0.90 5.69 14.77
N LEU A 94 -0.39 5.31 14.74
CA LEU A 94 -1.23 5.46 13.56
C LEU A 94 -1.70 6.91 13.41
N ALA A 95 -1.32 7.51 12.29
CA ALA A 95 -1.63 8.89 11.94
C ALA A 95 -2.30 8.96 10.57
N GLU A 96 -3.10 9.99 10.35
CA GLU A 96 -3.59 10.35 9.02
C GLU A 96 -2.43 10.90 8.19
N GLY A 97 -2.24 10.29 7.02
CA GLY A 97 -1.23 10.67 6.05
C GLY A 97 -1.79 11.62 4.99
N LEU A 98 -0.89 12.26 4.24
CA LEU A 98 -1.24 13.09 3.09
C LEU A 98 -1.76 12.21 1.95
N ALA A 99 -3.04 12.34 1.65
CA ALA A 99 -3.68 11.66 0.54
C ALA A 99 -4.02 12.65 -0.59
N ALA A 100 -4.12 12.16 -1.83
CA ALA A 100 -4.61 12.97 -2.94
C ALA A 100 -6.10 13.31 -2.72
N PRO A 101 -6.65 14.37 -3.36
CA PRO A 101 -8.08 14.63 -3.32
C PRO A 101 -8.90 13.39 -3.69
N GLY A 102 -9.90 13.05 -2.87
CA GLY A 102 -10.70 11.84 -3.06
C GLY A 102 -10.00 10.55 -2.59
N SER A 103 -8.97 10.66 -1.75
CA SER A 103 -8.37 9.51 -1.08
C SER A 103 -8.06 9.84 0.37
N SER A 104 -7.97 8.79 1.18
CA SER A 104 -7.55 8.85 2.57
C SER A 104 -6.36 7.91 2.75
N SER A 105 -5.40 8.28 3.61
CA SER A 105 -4.25 7.42 3.89
C SER A 105 -3.94 7.41 5.38
N LEU A 106 -3.47 6.28 5.87
CA LEU A 106 -3.01 6.10 7.24
C LEU A 106 -1.56 5.67 7.19
N CYS A 107 -0.72 6.28 8.01
CA CYS A 107 0.69 5.97 8.13
C CYS A 107 1.06 5.61 9.57
N LEU A 108 2.12 4.82 9.71
CA LEU A 108 2.78 4.65 11.00
C LEU A 108 3.91 5.67 11.11
N THR A 109 3.91 6.42 12.21
CA THR A 109 4.88 7.48 12.48
C THR A 109 5.19 7.55 13.96
N SER A 110 6.44 7.86 14.30
CA SER A 110 6.86 8.03 15.70
C SER A 110 6.31 9.34 16.27
N SER A 111 6.23 9.43 17.60
CA SER A 111 5.83 10.66 18.28
C SER A 111 6.78 11.81 17.96
N SER A 112 8.08 11.54 17.80
CA SER A 112 9.09 12.53 17.40
C SER A 112 8.84 13.06 15.99
N LEU A 113 8.57 12.19 15.01
CA LEU A 113 8.32 12.59 13.63
C LEU A 113 7.06 13.45 13.49
N ARG A 114 6.00 13.13 14.25
CA ARG A 114 4.79 13.98 14.30
C ARG A 114 5.10 15.40 14.77
N ARG A 115 5.99 15.57 15.77
CA ARG A 115 6.37 16.88 16.33
C ARG A 115 7.19 17.75 15.38
N VAL A 116 7.99 17.15 14.50
CA VAL A 116 8.90 17.88 13.58
C VAL A 116 8.25 18.19 12.23
N SER A 117 7.14 17.52 11.89
CA SER A 117 6.38 17.72 10.65
C SER A 117 5.81 19.14 10.45
N SER A 118 5.86 20.01 11.47
CA SER A 118 5.45 21.42 11.35
C SER A 118 6.41 22.28 10.51
N GLY A 119 7.59 21.77 10.11
CA GLY A 119 8.60 22.52 9.35
C GLY A 119 9.16 21.87 8.09
N LEU A 120 8.80 20.62 7.78
CA LEU A 120 9.25 19.87 6.60
C LEU A 120 8.04 19.21 5.94
N GLU A 121 8.05 19.02 4.61
CA GLU A 121 6.97 18.30 3.92
C GLU A 121 6.67 16.97 4.63
N PRO A 122 5.51 16.80 5.29
CA PRO A 122 5.24 15.66 6.16
C PRO A 122 5.26 14.31 5.43
N ARG A 123 5.23 14.34 4.08
CA ARG A 123 5.29 13.19 3.17
C ARG A 123 6.50 12.30 3.41
N ALA A 124 7.62 12.85 3.90
CA ALA A 124 8.84 12.08 4.17
C ALA A 124 8.87 11.42 5.57
N ALA A 125 7.96 11.79 6.48
CA ALA A 125 8.04 11.45 7.91
C ALA A 125 7.18 10.25 8.34
N GLY A 126 6.43 9.63 7.42
CA GLY A 126 5.59 8.47 7.73
C GLY A 126 5.48 7.53 6.54
N ARG A 127 5.57 6.21 6.79
CA ARG A 127 5.31 5.20 5.76
C ARG A 127 3.81 4.94 5.73
N ALA A 128 3.16 5.19 4.59
CA ALA A 128 1.77 4.84 4.40
C ALA A 128 1.61 3.33 4.61
N VAL A 129 0.67 2.96 5.47
CA VAL A 129 0.32 1.56 5.78
C VAL A 129 -0.99 1.21 5.13
N PHE A 130 -1.97 2.10 5.19
CA PHE A 130 -3.27 1.91 4.54
C PHE A 130 -3.63 3.07 3.63
N PHE A 131 -4.35 2.78 2.56
CA PHE A 131 -4.95 3.79 1.71
C PHE A 131 -6.38 3.40 1.33
N ARG A 132 -7.23 4.40 1.20
CA ARG A 132 -8.61 4.30 0.75
C ARG A 132 -8.82 5.31 -0.36
N VAL A 133 -9.58 4.94 -1.38
CA VAL A 133 -10.02 5.89 -2.41
C VAL A 133 -11.50 6.14 -2.14
N ASP A 134 -11.83 7.38 -1.80
CA ASP A 134 -13.18 7.79 -1.48
C ASP A 134 -13.98 7.98 -2.77
N ALA A 135 -15.24 7.56 -2.77
CA ALA A 135 -15.99 7.21 -3.97
C ALA A 135 -16.40 8.32 -4.93
N VAL A 136 -15.92 9.52 -4.73
CA VAL A 136 -16.48 10.70 -5.36
C VAL A 136 -15.74 10.98 -6.67
N GLY A 137 -16.25 10.38 -7.76
CA GLY A 137 -16.04 10.88 -9.11
C GLY A 137 -14.71 10.53 -9.78
N ILE A 138 -13.88 9.66 -9.20
CA ILE A 138 -12.66 9.16 -9.85
C ILE A 138 -12.93 7.76 -10.40
N GLU A 139 -12.99 7.63 -11.73
CA GLU A 139 -12.94 6.31 -12.37
C GLU A 139 -11.70 5.58 -11.86
N HIS A 140 -11.88 4.50 -11.11
CA HIS A 140 -10.76 3.78 -10.52
C HIS A 140 -9.78 3.32 -11.63
N PRO A 141 -8.51 3.75 -11.58
CA PRO A 141 -7.52 3.34 -12.58
C PRO A 141 -7.14 1.86 -12.46
N PHE A 142 -7.57 1.18 -11.39
CA PHE A 142 -7.35 -0.25 -11.20
C PHE A 142 -8.38 -1.06 -12.00
N ARG A 143 -8.17 -1.16 -13.31
CA ARG A 143 -8.67 -2.31 -14.06
C ARG A 143 -7.92 -3.55 -13.56
N GLY A 144 -8.67 -4.57 -13.14
CA GLY A 144 -8.07 -5.85 -12.77
C GLY A 144 -7.14 -6.34 -13.89
N PRO A 145 -6.00 -6.97 -13.53
CA PRO A 145 -4.92 -7.22 -14.48
C PRO A 145 -5.25 -8.17 -15.66
N THR A 146 -6.41 -8.83 -15.64
CA THR A 146 -6.70 -9.94 -16.57
C THR A 146 -8.15 -10.05 -17.02
N SER A 147 -9.14 -9.62 -16.24
CA SER A 147 -10.53 -10.03 -16.50
C SER A 147 -11.45 -8.98 -17.13
N GLY A 148 -11.01 -7.72 -17.28
CA GLY A 148 -11.90 -6.64 -17.74
C GLY A 148 -13.08 -6.37 -16.80
N LYS A 149 -13.19 -7.10 -15.68
CA LYS A 149 -14.18 -6.88 -14.63
C LYS A 149 -13.79 -5.62 -13.87
N GLN A 150 -14.68 -4.66 -13.88
CA GLN A 150 -14.58 -3.48 -13.04
C GLN A 150 -14.94 -3.91 -11.63
N TRP A 151 -13.98 -3.80 -10.72
CA TRP A 151 -14.20 -4.14 -9.31
C TRP A 151 -15.27 -3.21 -8.72
N PRO A 152 -16.09 -3.69 -7.77
CA PRO A 152 -17.03 -2.84 -7.07
C PRO A 152 -16.29 -1.69 -6.38
N HIS A 153 -16.91 -0.52 -6.42
CA HIS A 153 -16.36 0.69 -5.83
C HIS A 153 -16.11 0.52 -4.31
N ASP A 154 -16.99 -0.21 -3.63
CA ASP A 154 -16.97 -0.46 -2.19
C ASP A 154 -16.14 -1.68 -1.79
N ALA A 155 -15.59 -2.43 -2.75
CA ALA A 155 -14.80 -3.62 -2.46
C ALA A 155 -13.52 -3.31 -1.66
N PHE A 156 -13.09 -2.05 -1.55
CA PHE A 156 -11.82 -1.70 -0.92
C PHE A 156 -11.94 -0.56 0.10
N PRO A 157 -12.45 -0.83 1.31
CA PRO A 157 -12.50 0.20 2.35
C PRO A 157 -11.09 0.63 2.76
N TRP A 158 -10.13 -0.29 2.92
CA TRP A 158 -8.74 0.06 3.25
C TRP A 158 -7.78 -0.94 2.62
N ARG A 159 -6.82 -0.48 1.82
CA ARG A 159 -5.81 -1.30 1.15
C ARG A 159 -4.46 -1.15 1.84
N PRO A 160 -3.72 -2.24 2.08
CA PRO A 160 -2.39 -2.12 2.65
C PRO A 160 -1.40 -1.73 1.56
N THR A 161 -0.37 -0.98 1.93
CA THR A 161 0.78 -0.77 1.04
C THR A 161 1.61 -2.04 0.94
N ALA A 162 2.32 -2.22 -0.17
CA ALA A 162 3.16 -3.40 -0.36
C ALA A 162 4.31 -3.44 0.67
N GLU A 163 4.79 -2.27 1.05
CA GLU A 163 5.87 -2.06 2.02
C GLU A 163 5.45 -2.40 3.45
N ALA A 164 4.17 -2.24 3.79
CA ALA A 164 3.65 -2.58 5.11
C ALA A 164 3.10 -4.00 5.20
N ALA A 165 2.90 -4.68 4.07
CA ALA A 165 2.25 -5.99 4.01
C ALA A 165 2.95 -7.05 4.88
N SER A 166 4.28 -7.09 4.87
CA SER A 166 5.06 -8.02 5.70
C SER A 166 4.87 -7.79 7.19
N SER A 167 4.88 -6.53 7.63
CA SER A 167 4.61 -6.18 9.04
C SER A 167 3.15 -6.47 9.42
N LEU A 168 2.21 -6.18 8.53
CA LEU A 168 0.78 -6.40 8.79
C LEU A 168 0.43 -7.87 9.01
N VAL A 169 1.10 -8.80 8.32
CA VAL A 169 0.90 -10.25 8.55
C VAL A 169 1.12 -10.65 10.02
N ARG A 170 1.98 -9.92 10.74
CA ARG A 170 2.25 -10.16 12.17
C ARG A 170 1.23 -9.53 13.10
N TRP A 171 0.50 -8.50 12.66
CA TRP A 171 -0.45 -7.75 13.49
C TRP A 171 -1.91 -8.14 13.25
N CYS A 172 -2.22 -8.69 12.08
CA CYS A 172 -3.58 -8.95 11.64
C CYS A 172 -4.05 -10.35 12.06
N THR A 173 -5.16 -10.42 12.80
CA THR A 173 -5.85 -11.69 13.10
C THR A 173 -6.84 -12.11 12.01
N ARG A 174 -7.19 -11.18 11.10
CA ARG A 174 -8.09 -11.42 9.96
C ARG A 174 -7.40 -10.99 8.68
N ARG A 175 -7.94 -11.41 7.54
CA ARG A 175 -7.44 -11.02 6.20
C ARG A 175 -6.00 -11.44 5.92
N VAL A 176 -5.50 -12.42 6.68
CA VAL A 176 -4.21 -13.06 6.44
C VAL A 176 -4.48 -14.53 6.19
N VAL A 177 -3.92 -15.05 5.11
CA VAL A 177 -3.97 -16.47 4.79
C VAL A 177 -2.56 -16.94 4.54
N ARG A 178 -2.15 -17.99 5.25
CA ARG A 178 -0.84 -18.61 5.08
C ARG A 178 -0.99 -19.83 4.18
N VAL A 179 -0.26 -19.85 3.07
CA VAL A 179 -0.38 -20.89 2.05
C VAL A 179 0.96 -21.56 1.79
N PRO A 180 0.99 -22.87 1.51
CA PRO A 180 2.24 -23.54 1.12
C PRO A 180 2.91 -22.86 -0.07
N ALA A 181 4.24 -23.02 -0.18
CA ALA A 181 5.03 -22.43 -1.26
C ALA A 181 4.53 -22.83 -2.67
N ALA A 182 4.05 -24.06 -2.83
CA ALA A 182 3.44 -24.53 -4.07
C ALA A 182 2.18 -23.74 -4.45
N SER A 183 1.29 -23.49 -3.48
CA SER A 183 0.08 -22.68 -3.68
C SER A 183 0.42 -21.22 -3.96
N MET A 184 1.42 -20.66 -3.25
CA MET A 184 1.93 -19.31 -3.54
C MET A 184 2.48 -19.21 -4.97
N HIS A 185 3.25 -20.21 -5.40
CA HIS A 185 3.80 -20.27 -6.75
C HIS A 185 2.69 -20.30 -7.80
N GLN A 186 1.69 -21.17 -7.63
CA GLN A 186 0.51 -21.23 -8.50
C GLN A 186 -0.23 -19.90 -8.53
N LEU A 187 -0.46 -19.29 -7.36
CA LEU A 187 -1.12 -18.00 -7.24
C LEU A 187 -0.39 -16.89 -8.01
N LEU A 188 0.93 -16.83 -7.90
CA LEU A 188 1.75 -15.82 -8.58
C LEU A 188 1.74 -15.99 -10.11
N GLN A 189 1.64 -17.24 -10.60
CA GLN A 189 1.52 -17.56 -12.03
C GLN A 189 0.14 -17.25 -12.59
N GLN A 190 -0.92 -17.71 -11.92
CA GLN A 190 -2.30 -17.58 -12.39
C GLN A 190 -2.87 -16.18 -12.15
N ARG A 191 -2.38 -15.50 -11.09
CA ARG A 191 -2.81 -14.18 -10.60
C ARG A 191 -4.28 -14.10 -10.15
N GLU A 192 -5.05 -15.15 -10.37
CA GLU A 192 -6.43 -15.28 -9.94
C GLU A 192 -6.68 -16.74 -9.59
N VAL A 193 -7.27 -16.99 -8.42
CA VAL A 193 -7.56 -18.34 -7.90
C VAL A 193 -8.91 -18.33 -7.17
N CYS A 194 -9.55 -19.47 -7.02
CA CYS A 194 -10.69 -19.58 -6.10
C CYS A 194 -10.20 -19.39 -4.67
N ALA A 195 -10.95 -18.66 -3.86
CA ALA A 195 -10.58 -18.32 -2.49
C ALA A 195 -10.44 -19.59 -1.62
N GLU A 196 -11.31 -20.58 -1.85
CA GLU A 196 -11.28 -21.88 -1.16
C GLU A 196 -9.98 -22.65 -1.43
N ASP A 197 -9.41 -22.55 -2.64
CA ASP A 197 -8.19 -23.27 -3.03
C ASP A 197 -6.96 -22.81 -2.23
N ILE A 198 -7.00 -21.58 -1.70
CA ILE A 198 -5.96 -21.03 -0.83
C ILE A 198 -6.37 -21.02 0.65
N GLY A 199 -7.51 -21.62 1.02
CA GLY A 199 -7.96 -21.72 2.41
C GLY A 199 -8.55 -20.42 2.98
N VAL A 200 -9.07 -19.53 2.13
CA VAL A 200 -9.79 -18.34 2.57
C VAL A 200 -11.18 -18.72 3.05
N ASP A 201 -11.60 -18.13 4.16
CA ASP A 201 -12.98 -18.17 4.63
C ASP A 201 -13.88 -17.37 3.68
N VAL A 202 -14.74 -18.07 2.93
CA VAL A 202 -15.66 -17.48 1.95
C VAL A 202 -16.74 -16.60 2.59
N SER A 203 -16.93 -16.66 3.91
CA SER A 203 -17.82 -15.74 4.63
C SER A 203 -17.24 -14.33 4.76
N TRP A 204 -15.94 -14.15 4.49
CA TRP A 204 -15.31 -12.84 4.55
C TRP A 204 -15.88 -11.91 3.47
N PRO A 205 -16.24 -10.66 3.82
CA PRO A 205 -16.73 -9.72 2.83
C PRO A 205 -15.62 -9.38 1.84
N SER A 206 -15.99 -8.83 0.68
CA SER A 206 -15.01 -8.42 -0.32
C SER A 206 -13.98 -7.46 0.27
N GLY A 207 -12.72 -7.58 -0.17
CA GLY A 207 -11.67 -6.62 0.11
C GLY A 207 -10.27 -7.17 0.19
N ALA A 208 -9.36 -6.32 0.68
CA ALA A 208 -7.94 -6.63 0.66
C ALA A 208 -7.64 -7.88 1.50
N LEU A 209 -6.78 -8.74 0.92
CA LEU A 209 -6.32 -9.96 1.54
C LEU A 209 -4.79 -10.04 1.42
N LEU A 210 -4.15 -10.39 2.53
CA LEU A 210 -2.72 -10.69 2.62
C LEU A 210 -2.55 -12.20 2.51
N VAL A 211 -1.84 -12.65 1.48
CA VAL A 211 -1.44 -14.07 1.35
C VAL A 211 0.05 -14.15 1.64
N ALA A 212 0.42 -14.95 2.63
CA ALA A 212 1.80 -15.10 3.09
C ALA A 212 2.23 -16.57 3.01
N LEU A 213 3.54 -16.80 3.01
CA LEU A 213 4.08 -18.13 3.30
C LEU A 213 3.93 -18.44 4.80
N PRO A 214 3.94 -19.72 5.21
CA PRO A 214 3.99 -20.09 6.62
C PRO A 214 5.26 -19.53 7.26
N GLU A 215 5.17 -19.20 8.54
CA GLU A 215 6.36 -18.87 9.32
C GLU A 215 7.20 -20.15 9.45
N THR A 216 8.43 -20.08 8.97
CA THR A 216 9.41 -21.14 9.15
C THR A 216 10.22 -20.84 10.43
N GLU A 217 10.68 -21.89 11.11
CA GLU A 217 11.52 -21.72 12.31
C GLU A 217 12.86 -21.06 11.97
N GLU A 218 13.31 -21.19 10.72
CA GLU A 218 14.47 -20.48 10.23
C GLU A 218 14.12 -19.03 9.88
N PRO A 219 14.95 -18.06 10.28
CA PRO A 219 14.76 -16.66 9.93
C PRO A 219 15.04 -16.48 8.44
N VAL A 220 14.06 -16.80 7.59
CA VAL A 220 14.10 -16.39 6.19
C VAL A 220 13.96 -14.86 6.19
N PRO A 221 14.96 -14.11 5.71
CA PRO A 221 15.04 -12.67 5.93
C PRO A 221 13.94 -11.88 5.22
N LEU A 222 13.15 -12.52 4.35
CA LEU A 222 12.11 -11.88 3.55
C LEU A 222 10.89 -12.82 3.44
N GLY A 223 9.92 -12.64 4.33
CA GLY A 223 8.61 -13.27 4.17
C GLY A 223 7.95 -12.78 2.88
N ILE A 224 7.68 -13.68 1.93
CA ILE A 224 6.93 -13.33 0.71
C ILE A 224 5.47 -13.10 1.12
N VAL A 225 5.00 -11.87 0.92
CA VAL A 225 3.60 -11.49 1.13
C VAL A 225 3.05 -10.88 -0.15
N VAL A 226 1.92 -11.42 -0.58
CA VAL A 226 1.16 -10.96 -1.74
C VAL A 226 -0.09 -10.27 -1.24
N VAL A 227 -0.28 -9.03 -1.67
CA VAL A 227 -1.54 -8.31 -1.48
C VAL A 227 -2.43 -8.56 -2.68
N GLY A 228 -3.67 -8.97 -2.43
CA GLY A 228 -4.69 -9.07 -3.45
C GLY A 228 -6.06 -8.69 -2.94
N LEU A 229 -7.05 -8.95 -3.79
CA LEU A 229 -8.45 -8.68 -3.52
C LEU A 229 -9.21 -9.98 -3.45
N LEU A 230 -9.96 -10.17 -2.38
CA LEU A 230 -11.04 -11.14 -2.29
C LEU A 230 -12.34 -10.51 -2.78
N HIS A 231 -13.03 -11.14 -3.73
CA HIS A 231 -14.35 -10.71 -4.18
C HIS A 231 -15.10 -11.89 -4.79
N GLU A 232 -16.36 -12.09 -4.42
CA GLU A 232 -17.23 -13.16 -4.95
C GLU A 232 -16.58 -14.56 -4.91
N GLY A 233 -15.85 -14.88 -3.83
CA GLY A 233 -15.19 -16.18 -3.69
C GLY A 233 -13.92 -16.36 -4.55
N HIS A 234 -13.42 -15.29 -5.18
CA HIS A 234 -12.17 -15.30 -5.93
C HIS A 234 -11.14 -14.37 -5.30
N PHE A 235 -9.87 -14.79 -5.33
CA PHE A 235 -8.74 -13.95 -4.96
C PHE A 235 -7.99 -13.50 -6.23
N SER A 236 -7.76 -12.20 -6.37
CA SER A 236 -6.98 -11.62 -7.46
C SER A 236 -5.74 -10.87 -6.94
N CYS A 237 -4.58 -11.31 -7.42
CA CYS A 237 -3.26 -10.81 -7.08
C CYS A 237 -3.04 -9.40 -7.66
N SER A 238 -2.90 -8.41 -6.78
CA SER A 238 -2.76 -6.98 -7.16
C SER A 238 -1.31 -6.53 -7.30
N THR A 239 -0.34 -7.40 -7.06
CA THR A 239 1.08 -7.10 -7.21
C THR A 239 1.47 -6.92 -8.68
N ARG A 240 2.47 -6.05 -8.91
CA ARG A 240 2.99 -5.76 -10.25
C ARG A 240 3.65 -6.99 -10.85
N VAL A 241 3.55 -7.17 -12.16
CA VAL A 241 4.15 -8.32 -12.88
C VAL A 241 5.65 -8.49 -12.57
N ALA A 242 6.40 -7.40 -12.48
CA ALA A 242 7.83 -7.46 -12.13
C ALA A 242 8.07 -8.01 -10.70
N VAL A 243 7.22 -7.63 -9.74
CA VAL A 243 7.28 -8.13 -8.36
C VAL A 243 6.89 -9.63 -8.33
N ASN A 244 5.88 -10.03 -9.09
CA ASN A 244 5.51 -11.46 -9.19
C ASN A 244 6.65 -12.30 -9.74
N ARG A 245 7.32 -11.83 -10.81
CA ARG A 245 8.48 -12.52 -11.39
C ARG A 245 9.62 -12.65 -10.38
N PHE A 246 9.87 -11.60 -9.61
CA PHE A 246 10.86 -11.64 -8.54
C PHE A 246 10.50 -12.67 -7.46
N PHE A 247 9.26 -12.67 -6.97
CA PHE A 247 8.82 -13.66 -5.97
C PHE A 247 8.85 -15.09 -6.51
N LEU A 248 8.45 -15.31 -7.76
CA LEU A 248 8.58 -16.63 -8.41
C LEU A 248 10.04 -17.08 -8.46
N SER A 249 10.97 -16.17 -8.80
CA SER A 249 12.40 -16.48 -8.78
C SER A 249 12.86 -16.91 -7.39
N LEU A 250 12.43 -16.22 -6.33
CA LEU A 250 12.79 -16.56 -4.95
C LEU A 250 12.25 -17.92 -4.53
N LEU A 251 10.99 -18.23 -4.88
CA LEU A 251 10.37 -19.53 -4.57
C LEU A 251 11.08 -20.70 -5.26
N CYS A 252 11.69 -20.48 -6.42
CA CYS A 252 12.46 -21.51 -7.12
C CYS A 252 13.87 -21.70 -6.57
N THR A 253 14.47 -20.67 -5.98
CA THR A 253 15.86 -20.71 -5.50
C THR A 253 15.99 -21.11 -4.03
N HIS A 254 14.92 -21.00 -3.25
CA HIS A 254 14.92 -21.33 -1.83
C HIS A 254 13.91 -22.46 -1.54
N PRO A 255 14.34 -23.55 -0.88
CA PRO A 255 13.40 -24.53 -0.35
C PRO A 255 12.63 -23.89 0.81
N PHE A 256 11.30 -23.88 0.70
CA PHE A 256 10.36 -23.41 1.72
C PHE A 256 9.53 -24.58 2.24
#